data_AF-A0A9W8JT67-F1
#
_entry.id   AF-A0A9W8JT67-F1
#
_cell.length_a   1.000
_cell.length_b   1.000
_cell.length_c   1.000
_cell.angle_alpha   90.00
_cell.angle_beta   90.00
_cell.angle_gamma   90.00
#
_symmetry.space_group_name_H-M   'P 1'
#
loop_
_entity.id
_entity.type
_entity.pdbx_description
1 polymer ?
#
loop_
_entity_poly.entity_id
_entity_poly.type
_entity_poly.pdbx_seq_one_letter_code
_entity_poly.pdbx_strand_id
1 'polypeptide(L)'
;MGRLICVGVIPGPKGPKRLDTFVSPFEDECVSLAYGIKTFDCTTRDYFPLRGYQLFFLADIVAMEKGLNIKGHNAKCPCRSCRIRAVNDPNSKNKTYYVPLFHPSGQTAWDPKNLPLRSHGDWCRATRAIENASTKKDKEAIAQKTGIKGMPAFSRVGSLNYARGMPWDFMHLLFENVVKNLFNMWMGSFKNLTSENEDFIIPADIWKKIGKETVNAVKYIPSQFVRSVKNLVDDQTTMNAEAWSFWFMYMAPILLKNRLVEKYYRHACDLVTIMKMCTQFSITREEVDELEEHIIQWVQRYEK
;
A
#
# COMPACT_ATOMS: atom_id res chain seq x y z
N MET A 1 -11.12 20.43 -11.01
CA MET A 1 -9.84 20.56 -11.76
C MET A 1 -8.71 20.53 -10.74
N GLY A 2 -7.90 19.47 -10.73
CA GLY A 2 -6.82 19.32 -9.75
C GLY A 2 -5.71 20.34 -9.99
N ARG A 3 -5.28 21.05 -8.94
CA ARG A 3 -4.12 21.96 -8.99
C ARG A 3 -2.84 21.13 -8.86
N LEU A 4 -2.34 20.58 -9.97
CA LEU A 4 -1.09 19.82 -10.03
C LEU A 4 0.03 20.70 -10.57
N ILE A 5 1.13 20.80 -9.82
CA ILE A 5 2.35 21.48 -10.27
C ILE A 5 3.45 20.42 -10.39
N CYS A 6 4.00 20.25 -11.59
CA CYS A 6 5.17 19.40 -11.79
C CYS A 6 6.43 20.18 -11.37
N VAL A 7 7.08 19.74 -10.30
CA VAL A 7 8.28 20.39 -9.74
C VAL A 7 9.60 19.77 -10.20
N GLY A 8 9.54 18.66 -10.95
CA GLY A 8 10.73 17.98 -11.46
C GLY A 8 10.41 16.68 -12.17
N VAL A 9 11.31 16.29 -13.07
CA VAL A 9 11.26 15.02 -13.82
C VAL A 9 12.61 14.33 -13.67
N ILE A 10 12.61 13.09 -13.19
CA ILE A 10 13.81 12.25 -13.13
C ILE A 10 13.74 11.30 -14.34
N PRO A 11 14.58 11.49 -15.39
CA PRO A 11 14.52 10.65 -16.57
C PRO A 11 14.98 9.21 -16.26
N GLY A 12 14.40 8.25 -17.00
CA GLY A 12 14.82 6.85 -16.98
C GLY A 12 16.18 6.62 -17.68
N PRO A 13 16.60 5.36 -17.90
CA PRO A 13 15.83 4.12 -17.71
C PRO A 13 15.91 3.54 -16.29
N LYS A 14 16.82 4.04 -15.45
CA LYS A 14 17.02 3.53 -14.07
C LYS A 14 16.49 4.54 -13.06
N GLY A 15 15.66 4.07 -12.13
CA GLY A 15 15.21 4.91 -11.02
C GLY A 15 16.37 5.33 -10.10
N PRO A 16 16.22 6.44 -9.36
CA PRO A 16 17.27 6.97 -8.51
C PRO A 16 17.66 5.95 -7.43
N LYS A 17 18.96 5.78 -7.19
CA LYS A 17 19.47 4.96 -6.08
C LYS A 17 19.34 5.69 -4.73
N ARG A 18 19.59 7.00 -4.76
CA ARG A 18 19.49 7.93 -3.64
C ARG A 18 18.44 8.97 -4.00
N LEU A 19 17.19 8.76 -3.59
CA LEU A 19 16.11 9.67 -3.99
C LEU A 19 16.33 11.08 -3.42
N ASP A 20 16.90 11.15 -2.21
CA ASP A 20 17.27 12.38 -1.50
C ASP A 20 18.09 13.35 -2.36
N THR A 21 19.07 12.86 -3.12
CA THR A 21 19.92 13.74 -3.94
C THR A 21 19.19 14.36 -5.12
N PHE A 22 18.12 13.72 -5.61
CA PHE A 22 17.34 14.22 -6.74
C PHE A 22 16.25 15.20 -6.28
N VAL A 23 15.72 15.02 -5.08
CA VAL A 23 14.68 15.91 -4.54
C VAL A 23 15.23 17.10 -3.76
N SER A 24 16.56 17.16 -3.55
CA SER A 24 17.22 18.25 -2.82
C SER A 24 16.83 19.64 -3.29
N PRO A 25 16.78 19.97 -4.61
CA PRO A 25 16.38 21.31 -5.05
C PRO A 25 14.95 21.65 -4.65
N PHE A 26 14.02 20.69 -4.73
CA PHE A 26 12.65 20.92 -4.27
C PHE A 26 12.56 21.05 -2.75
N GLU A 27 13.38 20.31 -2.01
CA GLU A 27 13.46 20.46 -0.56
C GLU A 27 14.07 21.84 -0.17
N ASP A 28 15.00 22.41 -0.96
CA ASP A 28 15.50 23.79 -0.75
C ASP A 28 14.36 24.82 -0.84
N GLU A 29 13.48 24.66 -1.82
CA GLU A 29 12.26 25.47 -1.97
C GLU A 29 11.30 25.27 -0.79
N CYS A 30 11.10 24.02 -0.34
CA CYS A 30 10.29 23.73 0.85
C CYS A 30 10.85 24.39 2.11
N VAL A 31 12.17 24.43 2.29
CA VAL A 31 12.82 25.13 3.41
C VAL A 31 12.54 26.63 3.32
N SER A 32 12.71 27.23 2.15
CA SER A 32 12.43 28.66 1.92
C SER A 32 10.97 28.99 2.21
N LEU A 33 10.03 28.16 1.75
CA LEU A 33 8.61 28.26 2.04
C LEU A 33 8.28 28.10 3.52
N ALA A 34 8.99 27.23 4.26
CA ALA A 34 8.75 27.05 5.69
C ALA A 34 9.12 28.29 6.51
N TYR A 35 10.20 29.00 6.14
CA TYR A 35 10.56 30.30 6.72
C TYR A 35 9.57 31.40 6.29
N GLY A 36 9.20 31.38 5.02
CA GLY A 36 8.27 32.31 4.39
C GLY A 36 8.96 33.15 3.33
N ILE A 37 8.34 33.25 2.16
CA ILE A 37 8.82 34.06 1.05
C ILE A 37 7.89 35.27 0.85
N LYS A 38 8.47 36.42 0.49
CA LYS A 38 7.67 37.61 0.16
C LYS A 38 6.97 37.37 -1.18
N THR A 39 5.63 37.32 -1.16
CA THR A 39 4.81 37.04 -2.34
C THR A 39 3.81 38.16 -2.55
N PHE A 40 3.60 38.56 -3.80
CA PHE A 40 2.62 39.55 -4.17
C PHE A 40 1.25 38.90 -4.40
N ASP A 41 0.20 39.39 -3.75
CA ASP A 41 -1.18 38.98 -4.00
C ASP A 41 -1.84 39.98 -4.96
N CYS A 42 -2.20 39.51 -6.15
CA CYS A 42 -2.84 40.34 -7.17
C CYS A 42 -4.26 40.80 -6.78
N THR A 43 -4.92 40.11 -5.85
CA THR A 43 -6.27 40.42 -5.37
C THR A 43 -6.24 41.62 -4.43
N THR A 44 -5.33 41.61 -3.46
CA THR A 44 -5.16 42.68 -2.46
C THR A 44 -4.20 43.77 -2.91
N ARG A 45 -3.40 43.52 -3.96
CA ARG A 45 -2.33 44.40 -4.47
C ARG A 45 -1.26 44.72 -3.42
N ASP A 46 -1.03 43.80 -2.49
CA ASP A 46 -0.03 43.94 -1.44
C ASP A 46 0.87 42.69 -1.35
N TYR A 47 1.97 42.82 -0.64
CA TYR A 47 2.87 41.72 -0.33
C TYR A 47 2.47 41.03 0.97
N PHE A 48 2.51 39.71 0.96
CA PHE A 48 2.32 38.87 2.15
C PHE A 48 3.44 37.83 2.26
N PRO A 49 3.74 37.33 3.47
CA PRO A 49 4.64 36.21 3.64
C PRO A 49 3.90 34.90 3.29
N LEU A 50 4.23 34.30 2.14
CA LEU A 50 3.73 32.99 1.77
C LEU A 50 4.54 31.91 2.50
N ARG A 51 3.84 31.07 3.28
CA ARG A 51 4.41 29.88 3.90
C ARG A 51 3.79 28.61 3.35
N GLY A 52 4.61 27.59 3.16
CA GLY A 52 4.20 26.29 2.65
C GLY A 52 4.80 25.15 3.49
N TYR A 53 4.00 24.12 3.72
CA TYR A 53 4.40 22.96 4.50
C TYR A 53 4.01 21.67 3.77
N GLN A 54 4.96 20.75 3.66
CA GLN A 54 4.67 19.42 3.15
C GLN A 54 3.99 18.59 4.24
N LEU A 55 2.75 18.17 3.98
CA LEU A 55 1.96 17.35 4.90
C LEU A 55 2.11 15.85 4.62
N PHE A 56 2.18 15.50 3.34
CA PHE A 56 2.26 14.11 2.88
C PHE A 56 3.37 13.91 1.85
N PHE A 57 3.92 12.71 1.86
CA PHE A 57 4.70 12.17 0.76
C PHE A 57 3.99 10.90 0.28
N LEU A 58 3.51 10.94 -0.97
CA LEU A 58 2.72 9.89 -1.59
C LEU A 58 3.60 9.19 -2.63
N ALA A 59 3.68 7.87 -2.54
CA ALA A 59 4.47 7.05 -3.44
C ALA A 59 4.00 5.59 -3.37
N ASP A 60 4.19 4.85 -4.46
CA ASP A 60 4.14 3.39 -4.42
C ASP A 60 5.18 2.84 -3.44
N ILE A 61 5.10 1.54 -3.12
CA ILE A 61 5.97 0.94 -2.10
C ILE A 61 7.46 1.06 -2.46
N VAL A 62 7.83 0.95 -3.74
CA VAL A 62 9.23 0.96 -4.19
C VAL A 62 9.81 2.38 -4.09
N ALA A 63 9.05 3.38 -4.51
CA ALA A 63 9.45 4.78 -4.37
C ALA A 63 9.45 5.21 -2.89
N MET A 64 8.49 4.75 -2.08
CA MET A 64 8.48 5.03 -0.65
C MET A 64 9.68 4.40 0.07
N GLU A 65 10.08 3.18 -0.29
CA GLU A 65 11.25 2.53 0.28
C GLU A 65 12.52 3.36 0.11
N LYS A 66 12.67 4.00 -1.06
CA LYS A 66 13.78 4.90 -1.37
C LYS A 66 13.67 6.22 -0.63
N GLY A 67 12.48 6.82 -0.62
CA GLY A 67 12.27 8.11 0.05
C GLY A 67 12.39 8.03 1.57
N LEU A 68 11.91 6.96 2.19
CA LEU A 68 12.11 6.73 3.63
C LEU A 68 13.46 6.08 3.98
N ASN A 69 14.26 5.74 2.96
CA ASN A 69 15.55 5.09 3.11
C ASN A 69 15.47 3.85 4.01
N ILE A 70 14.52 2.95 3.73
CA ILE A 70 14.31 1.70 4.49
C ILE A 70 14.86 0.47 3.76
N LYS A 71 15.01 -0.65 4.48
CA LYS A 71 15.53 -1.93 3.97
C LYS A 71 14.65 -2.55 2.88
N GLY A 72 13.35 -2.30 2.93
CA GLY A 72 12.36 -2.75 1.95
C GLY A 72 11.49 -3.91 2.42
N HIS A 73 10.55 -4.32 1.56
CA HIS A 73 9.48 -5.28 1.85
C HIS A 73 9.96 -6.67 2.31
N ASN A 74 11.15 -7.11 1.89
CA ASN A 74 11.72 -8.40 2.31
C ASN A 74 12.63 -8.31 3.55
N ALA A 75 12.55 -7.22 4.32
CA ALA A 75 13.34 -7.05 5.55
C ALA A 75 12.71 -7.76 6.75
N LYS A 76 13.51 -8.04 7.79
CA LYS A 76 13.02 -8.55 9.09
C LYS A 76 12.09 -7.60 9.83
N CYS A 77 12.12 -6.30 9.49
CA CYS A 77 11.21 -5.29 10.00
C CYS A 77 10.83 -4.36 8.83
N PRO A 78 9.91 -4.79 7.95
CA PRO A 78 9.70 -4.15 6.65
C PRO A 78 8.69 -2.99 6.72
N CYS A 79 7.81 -2.98 7.71
CA CYS A 79 6.73 -2.00 7.80
C CYS A 79 7.24 -0.62 8.23
N ARG A 80 6.82 0.41 7.48
CA ARG A 80 7.07 1.82 7.81
C ARG A 80 6.16 2.40 8.88
N SER A 81 5.06 1.72 9.19
CA SER A 81 4.04 2.17 10.17
C SER A 81 4.12 1.44 11.51
N CYS A 82 4.55 0.17 11.54
CA CYS A 82 4.66 -0.62 12.77
C CYS A 82 6.02 -1.32 12.89
N ARG A 83 6.27 -1.91 14.06
CA ARG A 83 7.51 -2.60 14.43
C ARG A 83 7.38 -4.12 14.44
N ILE A 84 6.31 -4.66 13.84
CA ILE A 84 6.13 -6.11 13.71
C ILE A 84 7.34 -6.69 12.98
N ARG A 85 7.85 -7.81 13.49
CA ARG A 85 8.93 -8.56 12.85
C ARG A 85 8.36 -9.50 11.82
N ALA A 86 8.91 -9.44 10.62
CA ALA A 86 8.58 -10.39 9.59
C ALA A 86 9.20 -11.75 9.89
N VAL A 87 8.49 -12.80 9.50
CA VAL A 87 8.89 -14.20 9.66
C VAL A 87 9.08 -14.79 8.28
N ASN A 88 9.82 -15.89 8.19
CA ASN A 88 9.87 -16.72 7.00
C ASN A 88 9.64 -18.17 7.45
N ASP A 89 9.10 -18.99 6.56
CA ASP A 89 9.04 -20.41 6.83
C ASP A 89 10.46 -20.99 6.78
N PRO A 90 10.99 -21.57 7.88
CA PRO A 90 12.32 -22.16 7.90
C PRO A 90 12.42 -23.36 6.96
N ASN A 91 11.31 -24.08 6.75
CA ASN A 91 11.23 -25.29 5.94
C ASN A 91 10.99 -25.00 4.45
N SER A 92 10.57 -23.77 4.13
CA SER A 92 10.40 -23.36 2.74
C SER A 92 11.73 -23.11 2.04
N LYS A 93 11.80 -23.54 0.77
CA LYS A 93 12.84 -23.11 -0.18
C LYS A 93 12.73 -21.61 -0.48
N ASN A 94 11.54 -21.03 -0.34
CA ASN A 94 11.33 -19.60 -0.49
C ASN A 94 11.78 -18.87 0.78
N LYS A 95 12.78 -17.97 0.65
CA LYS A 95 13.31 -17.17 1.76
C LYS A 95 12.64 -15.79 1.88
N THR A 96 11.45 -15.63 1.29
CA THR A 96 10.66 -14.41 1.41
C THR A 96 10.11 -14.28 2.82
N TYR A 97 10.27 -13.09 3.39
CA TYR A 97 9.70 -12.70 4.66
C TYR A 97 8.26 -12.18 4.47
N TYR A 98 7.39 -12.49 5.42
CA TYR A 98 6.02 -11.96 5.50
C TYR A 98 5.67 -11.55 6.93
N VAL A 99 4.59 -10.78 7.09
CA VAL A 99 4.22 -10.14 8.36
C VAL A 99 2.85 -10.67 8.79
N PRO A 100 2.79 -11.75 9.59
CA PRO A 100 1.52 -12.27 10.08
C PRO A 100 1.07 -11.59 11.37
N LEU A 101 -0.24 -11.56 11.64
CA LEU A 101 -0.74 -11.31 13.00
C LEU A 101 -0.43 -12.50 13.90
N PHE A 102 -0.64 -13.73 13.42
CA PHE A 102 -0.36 -14.97 14.17
C PHE A 102 0.93 -15.64 13.69
N HIS A 103 1.92 -15.74 14.58
CA HIS A 103 3.15 -16.45 14.25
C HIS A 103 2.86 -17.94 13.98
N PRO A 104 3.30 -18.53 12.86
CA PRO A 104 3.01 -19.93 12.51
C PRO A 104 3.47 -20.95 13.54
N SER A 105 4.54 -20.65 14.29
CA SER A 105 5.00 -21.50 15.40
C SER A 105 4.19 -21.35 16.70
N GLY A 106 3.12 -20.53 16.71
CA GLY A 106 2.28 -20.29 17.88
C GLY A 106 2.90 -19.40 18.98
N GLN A 107 4.12 -18.90 18.78
CA GLN A 107 4.89 -18.21 19.83
C GLN A 107 4.44 -16.77 20.10
N THR A 108 3.77 -16.11 19.16
CA THR A 108 3.37 -14.70 19.33
C THR A 108 2.17 -14.40 18.44
N ALA A 109 1.18 -13.71 19.00
CA ALA A 109 0.07 -13.12 18.25
C ALA A 109 0.08 -11.60 18.49
N TRP A 110 -0.01 -10.83 17.41
CA TRP A 110 -0.21 -9.38 17.49
C TRP A 110 -1.69 -9.08 17.65
N ASP A 111 -2.03 -8.30 18.68
CA ASP A 111 -3.37 -7.73 18.79
C ASP A 111 -3.54 -6.66 17.71
N PRO A 112 -4.42 -6.86 16.72
CA PRO A 112 -4.62 -5.91 15.63
C PRO A 112 -5.16 -4.55 16.11
N LYS A 113 -5.76 -4.47 17.32
CA LYS A 113 -6.17 -3.20 17.95
C LYS A 113 -5.04 -2.49 18.70
N ASN A 114 -3.93 -3.18 18.93
CA ASN A 114 -2.81 -2.65 19.72
C ASN A 114 -1.46 -3.03 19.08
N LEU A 115 -1.33 -2.72 17.79
CA LEU A 115 -0.10 -2.97 17.05
C LEU A 115 1.05 -2.09 17.59
N PRO A 116 2.31 -2.55 17.50
CA PRO A 116 3.46 -1.78 17.94
C PRO A 116 3.81 -0.67 16.93
N LEU A 117 2.93 0.32 16.78
CA LEU A 117 3.06 1.43 15.85
C LEU A 117 4.36 2.21 16.09
N ARG A 118 4.90 2.79 15.02
CA ARG A 118 6.05 3.70 15.07
C ARG A 118 5.57 5.11 15.35
N SER A 119 6.36 5.84 16.12
CA SER A 119 6.27 7.29 16.27
C SER A 119 7.31 7.97 15.38
N HIS A 120 7.15 9.27 15.12
CA HIS A 120 8.22 10.07 14.51
C HIS A 120 9.52 10.00 15.32
N GLY A 121 9.42 9.96 16.66
CA GLY A 121 10.58 9.81 17.54
C GLY A 121 11.34 8.49 17.34
N ASP A 122 10.67 7.40 16.96
CA ASP A 122 11.36 6.14 16.60
C ASP A 122 12.26 6.32 15.38
N TRP A 123 11.80 7.08 14.38
CA TRP A 123 12.59 7.43 13.20
C TRP A 123 13.79 8.29 13.57
N CYS A 124 13.60 9.34 14.36
CA CYS A 124 14.70 10.20 14.82
C CYS A 124 15.75 9.43 15.63
N ARG A 125 15.33 8.51 16.51
CA ARG A 125 16.26 7.67 17.29
C ARG A 125 17.06 6.73 16.39
N ALA A 126 16.40 6.06 15.44
CA ALA A 126 17.07 5.12 14.55
C ALA A 126 18.08 5.81 13.63
N THR A 127 17.70 6.94 13.04
CA THR A 127 18.58 7.73 12.16
C THR A 127 19.78 8.29 12.91
N ARG A 128 19.58 8.90 14.09
CA ARG A 128 20.67 9.35 14.96
C ARG A 128 21.61 8.21 15.37
N ALA A 129 21.08 7.05 15.71
CA ALA A 129 21.90 5.88 16.04
C ALA A 129 22.75 5.42 14.85
N ILE A 130 22.22 5.47 13.63
CA ILE A 130 22.95 5.13 12.40
C ILE A 130 24.03 6.17 12.09
N GLU A 131 23.75 7.45 12.30
CA GLU A 131 24.73 8.54 12.12
C GLU A 131 25.90 8.41 13.10
N ASN A 132 25.60 8.11 14.38
CA ASN A 132 26.59 7.96 15.44
C ASN A 132 27.36 6.63 15.41
N ALA A 133 26.95 5.66 14.60
CA ALA A 133 27.61 4.36 14.52
C ALA A 133 28.94 4.46 13.75
N SER A 134 30.03 4.02 14.38
CA SER A 134 31.39 4.15 13.85
C SER A 134 31.71 3.17 12.72
N THR A 135 31.09 1.98 12.71
CA THR A 135 31.39 0.94 11.73
C THR A 135 30.20 0.64 10.81
N LYS A 136 30.51 0.16 9.59
CA LYS A 136 29.48 -0.33 8.65
C LYS A 136 28.67 -1.48 9.25
N LYS A 137 29.29 -2.34 10.08
CA LYS A 137 28.64 -3.46 10.75
C LYS A 137 27.59 -2.97 11.76
N ASP A 138 27.90 -1.94 12.52
CA ASP A 138 26.98 -1.38 13.51
C ASP A 138 25.79 -0.69 12.83
N LYS A 139 26.04 0.09 11.77
CA LYS A 139 24.99 0.70 10.93
C LYS A 139 24.04 -0.37 10.37
N GLU A 140 24.61 -1.46 9.84
CA GLU A 140 23.85 -2.57 9.29
C GLU A 140 23.05 -3.32 10.37
N ALA A 141 23.61 -3.52 11.57
CA ALA A 141 22.90 -4.13 12.69
C ALA A 141 21.68 -3.30 13.12
N ILE A 142 21.84 -1.96 13.22
CA ILE A 142 20.72 -1.05 13.52
C ILE A 142 19.67 -1.11 12.40
N ALA A 143 20.11 -1.10 11.14
CA ALA A 143 19.20 -1.15 10.00
C ALA A 143 18.43 -2.47 9.89
N GLN A 144 19.06 -3.61 10.21
CA GLN A 144 18.38 -4.90 10.29
C GLN A 144 17.38 -4.95 11.45
N LYS A 145 17.73 -4.35 12.60
CA LYS A 145 16.88 -4.34 13.79
C LYS A 145 15.64 -3.48 13.58
N THR A 146 15.81 -2.31 12.98
CA THR A 146 14.78 -1.25 12.89
C THR A 146 14.08 -1.16 11.54
N GLY A 147 14.65 -1.73 10.48
CA GLY A 147 14.19 -1.56 9.10
C GLY A 147 14.66 -0.27 8.42
N ILE A 148 15.26 0.67 9.15
CA ILE A 148 15.64 2.01 8.69
C ILE A 148 17.13 2.01 8.33
N LYS A 149 17.51 2.42 7.12
CA LYS A 149 18.92 2.44 6.67
C LYS A 149 19.60 3.78 6.90
N GLY A 150 18.84 4.86 7.04
CA GLY A 150 19.37 6.20 7.24
C GLY A 150 18.27 7.25 7.17
N MET A 151 18.69 8.51 7.03
CA MET A 151 17.77 9.64 6.98
C MET A 151 16.81 9.54 5.78
N PRO A 152 15.50 9.77 5.97
CA PRO A 152 14.55 9.97 4.89
C PRO A 152 14.87 11.21 4.05
N ALA A 153 14.36 11.23 2.81
CA ALA A 153 14.19 12.46 2.03
C ALA A 153 13.19 13.40 2.73
N PHE A 154 13.26 14.70 2.39
CA PHE A 154 12.42 15.74 3.01
C PHE A 154 12.59 15.84 4.53
N SER A 155 13.86 15.83 4.98
CA SER A 155 14.23 15.86 6.39
C SER A 155 14.59 17.22 6.94
N ARG A 156 14.79 18.22 6.07
CA ARG A 156 15.16 19.59 6.46
C ARG A 156 13.97 20.45 6.89
N VAL A 157 12.74 20.00 6.61
CA VAL A 157 11.51 20.66 7.04
C VAL A 157 10.76 19.76 8.02
N GLY A 158 10.58 20.24 9.25
CA GLY A 158 9.95 19.48 10.33
C GLY A 158 8.43 19.26 10.20
N SER A 159 7.81 19.65 9.08
CA SER A 159 6.36 19.46 8.87
C SER A 159 5.98 18.01 8.60
N LEU A 160 6.94 17.18 8.18
CA LEU A 160 6.67 15.82 7.75
C LEU A 160 6.85 14.80 8.89
N ASN A 161 5.76 14.21 9.32
CA ASN A 161 5.80 13.12 10.30
C ASN A 161 6.05 11.78 9.61
N TYR A 162 7.25 11.21 9.67
CA TYR A 162 7.56 9.92 9.02
C TYR A 162 6.69 8.71 9.41
N ALA A 163 5.96 8.76 10.53
CA ALA A 163 5.03 7.70 10.89
C ALA A 163 3.62 7.92 10.32
N ARG A 164 3.21 9.18 10.10
CA ARG A 164 1.81 9.54 9.76
C ARG A 164 1.65 10.23 8.40
N GLY A 165 2.66 10.94 7.92
CA GLY A 165 2.70 11.66 6.64
C GLY A 165 3.01 10.78 5.43
N MET A 166 3.01 9.45 5.60
CA MET A 166 3.43 8.46 4.60
C MET A 166 2.31 7.45 4.31
N PRO A 167 1.10 7.91 3.92
CA PRO A 167 -0.05 7.02 3.76
C PRO A 167 0.22 5.95 2.71
N TRP A 168 -0.35 4.77 2.90
CA TRP A 168 -0.20 3.64 1.99
C TRP A 168 -0.87 3.91 0.66
N ASP A 169 -0.19 3.53 -0.42
CA ASP A 169 -0.80 3.61 -1.74
C ASP A 169 -1.89 2.55 -1.88
N PHE A 170 -3.14 3.01 -1.82
CA PHE A 170 -4.33 2.18 -1.84
C PHE A 170 -4.48 1.41 -3.15
N MET A 171 -4.10 2.03 -4.27
CA MET A 171 -4.26 1.47 -5.61
C MET A 171 -3.42 0.20 -5.76
N HIS A 172 -2.10 0.26 -5.53
CA HIS A 172 -1.26 -0.92 -5.63
C HIS A 172 -1.57 -1.91 -4.50
N LEU A 173 -1.84 -1.44 -3.28
CA LEU A 173 -2.10 -2.32 -2.15
C LEU A 173 -3.33 -3.21 -2.37
N LEU A 174 -4.51 -2.61 -2.58
CA LEU A 174 -5.73 -3.40 -2.67
C LEU A 174 -5.97 -3.93 -4.08
N PHE A 175 -5.87 -3.10 -5.11
CA PHE A 175 -6.28 -3.51 -6.46
C PHE A 175 -5.22 -4.35 -7.15
N GLU A 176 -3.95 -3.96 -7.06
CA GLU A 176 -2.90 -4.69 -7.78
C GLU A 176 -2.25 -5.82 -6.98
N ASN A 177 -2.33 -5.80 -5.65
CA ASN A 177 -1.76 -6.86 -4.83
C ASN A 177 -2.85 -7.74 -4.22
N VAL A 178 -3.68 -7.24 -3.30
CA VAL A 178 -4.64 -8.08 -2.56
C VAL A 178 -5.66 -8.74 -3.49
N VAL A 179 -6.35 -7.97 -4.33
CA VAL A 179 -7.36 -8.48 -5.26
C VAL A 179 -6.74 -9.47 -6.26
N LYS A 180 -5.59 -9.13 -6.87
CA LYS A 180 -4.90 -10.06 -7.79
C LYS A 180 -4.47 -11.35 -7.08
N ASN A 181 -4.01 -11.28 -5.83
CA ASN A 181 -3.63 -12.46 -5.07
C ASN A 181 -4.85 -13.35 -4.77
N LEU A 182 -5.95 -12.79 -4.26
CA LEU A 182 -7.19 -13.51 -4.01
C LEU A 182 -7.73 -14.17 -5.28
N PHE A 183 -7.73 -13.41 -6.39
CA PHE A 183 -8.13 -13.93 -7.69
C PHE A 183 -7.31 -15.16 -8.10
N ASN A 184 -5.98 -15.07 -8.02
CA ASN A 184 -5.09 -16.18 -8.34
C ASN A 184 -5.25 -17.36 -7.37
N MET A 185 -5.60 -17.11 -6.10
CA MET A 185 -5.91 -18.19 -5.15
C MET A 185 -7.18 -18.94 -5.58
N TRP A 186 -8.25 -18.23 -5.92
CA TRP A 186 -9.50 -18.83 -6.38
C TRP A 186 -9.40 -19.50 -7.76
N MET A 187 -8.39 -19.15 -8.56
CA MET A 187 -8.04 -19.86 -9.78
C MET A 187 -7.14 -21.08 -9.56
N GLY A 188 -6.60 -21.27 -8.35
CA GLY A 188 -5.61 -22.31 -8.05
C GLY A 188 -4.20 -22.03 -8.62
N SER A 189 -3.95 -20.83 -9.16
CA SER A 189 -2.69 -20.43 -9.80
C SER A 189 -1.75 -19.63 -8.88
N PHE A 190 -2.07 -19.50 -7.60
CA PHE A 190 -1.32 -18.65 -6.68
C PHE A 190 0.02 -19.27 -6.28
N LYS A 191 1.10 -18.80 -6.92
CA LYS A 191 2.51 -19.01 -6.52
C LYS A 191 2.91 -20.48 -6.30
N ASN A 192 2.19 -21.44 -6.88
CA ASN A 192 2.34 -22.88 -6.63
C ASN A 192 2.23 -23.25 -5.14
N LEU A 193 1.49 -22.45 -4.36
CA LEU A 193 1.24 -22.67 -2.93
C LEU A 193 -0.11 -23.37 -2.69
N THR A 194 -0.91 -23.54 -3.73
CA THR A 194 -2.21 -24.21 -3.68
C THR A 194 -2.06 -25.71 -3.88
N SER A 195 -2.59 -26.50 -2.94
CA SER A 195 -2.81 -27.93 -3.11
C SER A 195 -3.94 -28.16 -4.13
N GLU A 196 -3.98 -29.32 -4.79
CA GLU A 196 -4.96 -29.62 -5.86
C GLU A 196 -6.42 -29.75 -5.38
N ASN A 197 -6.74 -29.55 -4.10
CA ASN A 197 -8.09 -29.80 -3.54
C ASN A 197 -8.53 -28.76 -2.50
N GLU A 198 -8.02 -27.53 -2.58
CA GLU A 198 -8.48 -26.47 -1.70
C GLU A 198 -9.90 -26.03 -2.07
N ASP A 199 -10.79 -25.95 -1.08
CA ASP A 199 -12.21 -25.66 -1.28
C ASP A 199 -12.50 -24.20 -1.71
N PHE A 200 -11.49 -23.33 -1.69
CA PHE A 200 -11.57 -21.99 -2.29
C PHE A 200 -11.30 -21.96 -3.79
N ILE A 201 -10.87 -23.07 -4.41
CA ILE A 201 -10.60 -23.13 -5.84
C ILE A 201 -11.92 -23.28 -6.61
N ILE A 202 -12.18 -22.34 -7.51
CA ILE A 202 -13.32 -22.39 -8.43
C ILE A 202 -12.94 -23.20 -9.68
N PRO A 203 -13.75 -24.18 -10.12
CA PRO A 203 -13.45 -24.99 -11.29
C PRO A 203 -13.26 -24.17 -12.58
N ALA A 204 -12.39 -24.64 -13.46
CA ALA A 204 -12.01 -23.92 -14.68
C ALA A 204 -13.19 -23.67 -15.64
N ASP A 205 -14.19 -24.57 -15.71
CA ASP A 205 -15.39 -24.36 -16.54
C ASP A 205 -16.28 -23.24 -15.99
N ILE A 206 -16.30 -23.07 -14.66
CA ILE A 206 -17.00 -21.98 -13.98
C ILE A 206 -16.26 -20.65 -14.22
N TRP A 207 -14.93 -20.63 -14.16
CA TRP A 207 -14.16 -19.45 -14.56
C TRP A 207 -14.42 -19.03 -16.00
N LYS A 208 -14.48 -19.97 -16.95
CA LYS A 208 -14.85 -19.66 -18.35
C LYS A 208 -16.22 -18.99 -18.45
N LYS A 209 -17.19 -19.37 -17.61
CA LYS A 209 -18.51 -18.71 -17.54
C LYS A 209 -18.39 -17.29 -16.96
N ILE A 210 -17.68 -17.13 -15.84
CA ILE A 210 -17.45 -15.83 -15.19
C ILE A 210 -16.77 -14.84 -16.14
N GLY A 211 -15.76 -15.27 -16.89
CA GLY A 211 -15.06 -14.44 -17.88
C GLY A 211 -15.98 -13.92 -18.98
N LYS A 212 -16.81 -14.81 -19.56
CA LYS A 212 -17.80 -14.44 -20.57
C LYS A 212 -18.86 -13.48 -20.04
N GLU A 213 -19.39 -13.76 -18.84
CA GLU A 213 -20.38 -12.91 -18.19
C GLU A 213 -19.81 -11.53 -17.85
N THR A 214 -18.54 -11.46 -17.43
CA THR A 214 -17.84 -10.18 -17.20
C THR A 214 -17.83 -9.33 -18.46
N VAL A 215 -17.35 -9.89 -19.57
CA VAL A 215 -17.28 -9.16 -20.85
C VAL A 215 -18.67 -8.74 -21.33
N ASN A 216 -19.68 -9.59 -21.15
CA ASN A 216 -21.04 -9.27 -21.56
C ASN A 216 -21.69 -8.18 -20.69
N ALA A 217 -21.44 -8.17 -19.38
CA ALA A 217 -21.99 -7.17 -18.48
C ALA A 217 -21.41 -5.78 -18.74
N VAL A 218 -20.09 -5.66 -18.96
CA VAL A 218 -19.45 -4.35 -19.18
C VAL A 218 -19.95 -3.63 -20.43
N LYS A 219 -20.48 -4.34 -21.44
CA LYS A 219 -21.10 -3.73 -22.64
C LYS A 219 -22.26 -2.78 -22.31
N TYR A 220 -22.90 -2.98 -21.17
CA TYR A 220 -24.05 -2.17 -20.72
C TYR A 220 -23.68 -1.14 -19.65
N ILE A 221 -22.40 -1.03 -19.30
CA ILE A 221 -21.91 -0.10 -18.29
C ILE A 221 -21.34 1.13 -19.00
N PRO A 222 -21.77 2.36 -18.65
CA PRO A 222 -21.23 3.56 -19.28
C PRO A 222 -19.71 3.68 -19.05
N SER A 223 -19.00 4.13 -20.09
CA SER A 223 -17.54 4.31 -20.06
C SER A 223 -17.04 5.30 -19.01
N GLN A 224 -17.95 6.12 -18.45
CA GLN A 224 -17.67 7.00 -17.32
C GLN A 224 -17.36 6.22 -16.02
N PHE A 225 -17.86 5.00 -15.89
CA PHE A 225 -17.65 4.18 -14.69
C PHE A 225 -16.46 3.23 -14.83
N VAL A 226 -16.30 2.62 -16.00
CA VAL A 226 -15.19 1.70 -16.28
C VAL A 226 -14.94 1.61 -17.78
N ARG A 227 -13.67 1.52 -18.17
CA ARG A 227 -13.31 1.14 -19.54
C ARG A 227 -13.72 -0.30 -19.85
N SER A 228 -13.70 -0.66 -21.14
CA SER A 228 -13.95 -2.05 -21.55
C SER A 228 -13.03 -3.01 -20.79
N VAL A 229 -13.61 -3.97 -20.07
CA VAL A 229 -12.91 -5.03 -19.35
C VAL A 229 -12.85 -6.26 -20.27
N LYS A 230 -11.64 -6.75 -20.54
CA LYS A 230 -11.43 -7.97 -21.33
C LYS A 230 -11.72 -9.21 -20.49
N ASN A 231 -11.69 -10.39 -21.13
CA ASN A 231 -11.79 -11.64 -20.39
C ASN A 231 -10.56 -11.81 -19.48
N LEU A 232 -10.76 -11.55 -18.18
CA LEU A 232 -9.72 -11.61 -17.16
C LEU A 232 -9.18 -13.03 -16.90
N VAL A 233 -9.90 -14.07 -17.34
CA VAL A 233 -9.48 -15.47 -17.23
C VAL A 233 -8.45 -15.81 -18.31
N ASP A 234 -8.60 -15.24 -19.51
CA ASP A 234 -7.72 -15.53 -20.65
C ASP A 234 -6.42 -14.72 -20.56
N ASP A 235 -6.50 -13.45 -20.13
CA ASP A 235 -5.32 -12.58 -20.04
C ASP A 235 -5.45 -11.51 -18.96
N GLN A 236 -4.90 -11.81 -17.78
CA GLN A 236 -4.83 -10.88 -16.64
C GLN A 236 -3.95 -9.65 -16.91
N THR A 237 -3.02 -9.68 -17.88
CA THR A 237 -2.10 -8.55 -18.13
C THR A 237 -2.82 -7.32 -18.69
N THR A 238 -4.01 -7.53 -19.23
CA THR A 238 -4.88 -6.45 -19.73
C THR A 238 -5.68 -5.75 -18.63
N MET A 239 -5.65 -6.27 -17.40
CA MET A 239 -6.35 -5.71 -16.25
C MET A 239 -5.46 -4.73 -15.49
N ASN A 240 -5.70 -3.43 -15.69
CA ASN A 240 -5.09 -2.36 -14.90
C ASN A 240 -5.79 -2.20 -13.53
N ALA A 241 -5.25 -1.34 -12.66
CA ALA A 241 -5.82 -1.10 -11.33
C ALA A 241 -7.29 -0.62 -11.37
N GLU A 242 -7.67 0.22 -12.34
CA GLU A 242 -9.05 0.66 -12.55
C GLU A 242 -9.97 -0.54 -12.82
N ALA A 243 -9.61 -1.40 -13.78
CA ALA A 243 -10.38 -2.59 -14.14
C ALA A 243 -10.49 -3.58 -12.98
N TRP A 244 -9.39 -3.84 -12.25
CA TRP A 244 -9.42 -4.69 -11.05
C TRP A 244 -10.33 -4.13 -9.97
N SER A 245 -10.23 -2.83 -9.69
CA SER A 245 -11.06 -2.17 -8.68
C SER A 245 -12.54 -2.27 -9.02
N PHE A 246 -12.92 -1.97 -10.26
CA PHE A 246 -14.30 -1.99 -10.69
C PHE A 246 -14.86 -3.41 -10.70
N TRP A 247 -14.13 -4.36 -11.30
CA TRP A 247 -14.54 -5.75 -11.35
C TRP A 247 -14.76 -6.31 -9.94
N PHE A 248 -13.81 -6.10 -9.03
CA PHE A 248 -13.88 -6.65 -7.69
C PHE A 248 -15.00 -6.00 -6.85
N MET A 249 -15.16 -4.67 -6.89
CA MET A 249 -16.15 -3.99 -6.05
C MET A 249 -17.60 -4.12 -6.53
N TYR A 250 -17.82 -4.27 -7.84
CA TYR A 250 -19.16 -4.18 -8.42
C TYR A 250 -19.61 -5.45 -9.14
N MET A 251 -18.68 -6.20 -9.75
CA MET A 251 -19.03 -7.39 -10.54
C MET A 251 -18.84 -8.69 -9.76
N ALA A 252 -17.71 -8.83 -9.05
CA ALA A 252 -17.37 -10.04 -8.32
C ALA A 252 -18.43 -10.48 -7.29
N PRO A 253 -19.09 -9.60 -6.52
CA PRO A 253 -20.17 -10.01 -5.61
C PRO A 253 -21.34 -10.70 -6.33
N ILE A 254 -21.60 -10.34 -7.58
CA ILE A 254 -22.66 -10.93 -8.39
C ILE A 254 -22.15 -12.20 -9.06
N LEU A 255 -20.96 -12.11 -9.68
CA LEU A 255 -20.39 -13.18 -10.49
C LEU A 255 -19.89 -14.37 -9.66
N LEU A 256 -19.51 -14.17 -8.40
CA LEU A 256 -18.98 -15.22 -7.53
C LEU A 256 -20.05 -15.85 -6.61
N LYS A 257 -21.24 -15.26 -6.53
CA LYS A 257 -22.33 -15.77 -5.70
C LYS A 257 -22.72 -17.18 -6.14
N ASN A 258 -22.78 -18.11 -5.19
CA ASN A 258 -23.03 -19.53 -5.41
C ASN A 258 -21.99 -20.25 -6.31
N ARG A 259 -20.82 -19.63 -6.54
CA ARG A 259 -19.72 -20.20 -7.34
C ARG A 259 -18.40 -20.28 -6.57
N LEU A 260 -18.17 -19.34 -5.66
CA LEU A 260 -17.17 -19.42 -4.61
C LEU A 260 -17.84 -19.95 -3.34
N VAL A 261 -17.18 -20.85 -2.61
CA VAL A 261 -17.72 -21.40 -1.36
C VAL A 261 -18.05 -20.27 -0.38
N GLU A 262 -19.21 -20.39 0.27
CA GLU A 262 -19.89 -19.31 1.01
C GLU A 262 -18.98 -18.56 2.00
N LYS A 263 -18.11 -19.26 2.75
CA LYS A 263 -17.18 -18.62 3.69
C LYS A 263 -16.20 -17.66 3.00
N TYR A 264 -15.66 -18.04 1.84
CA TYR A 264 -14.71 -17.23 1.07
C TYR A 264 -15.43 -16.13 0.29
N TYR A 265 -16.64 -16.42 -0.20
CA TYR A 265 -17.50 -15.43 -0.84
C TYR A 265 -17.86 -14.29 0.13
N ARG A 266 -18.27 -14.60 1.37
CA ARG A 266 -18.54 -13.59 2.40
C ARG A 266 -17.30 -12.77 2.72
N HIS A 267 -16.15 -13.44 2.89
CA HIS A 267 -14.87 -12.76 3.14
C HIS A 267 -14.47 -11.80 2.01
N ALA A 268 -14.71 -12.18 0.76
CA ALA A 268 -14.52 -11.31 -0.39
C ALA A 268 -15.49 -10.11 -0.38
N CYS A 269 -16.76 -10.33 -0.04
CA CYS A 269 -17.75 -9.25 0.08
C CYS A 269 -17.41 -8.26 1.20
N ASP A 270 -16.84 -8.73 2.30
CA ASP A 270 -16.39 -7.85 3.38
C ASP A 270 -15.23 -6.95 2.93
N LEU A 271 -14.30 -7.47 2.10
CA LEU A 271 -13.28 -6.64 1.47
C LEU A 271 -13.90 -5.60 0.54
N VAL A 272 -14.94 -5.96 -0.22
CA VAL A 272 -15.68 -5.00 -1.06
C VAL A 272 -16.29 -3.88 -0.22
N THR A 273 -16.86 -4.19 0.95
CA THR A 273 -17.37 -3.17 1.88
C THR A 273 -16.25 -2.22 2.33
N ILE A 274 -15.12 -2.76 2.78
CA ILE A 274 -13.93 -1.98 3.17
C ILE A 274 -13.48 -1.07 2.03
N MET A 275 -13.37 -1.60 0.80
CA MET A 275 -12.92 -0.84 -0.36
C MET A 275 -13.88 0.29 -0.72
N LYS A 276 -15.19 0.05 -0.61
CA LYS A 276 -16.22 1.08 -0.85
C LYS A 276 -16.15 2.20 0.19
N MET A 277 -15.98 1.86 1.47
CA MET A 277 -15.80 2.88 2.52
C MET A 277 -14.55 3.74 2.25
N CYS A 278 -13.41 3.12 1.93
CA CYS A 278 -12.17 3.83 1.61
C CYS A 278 -12.23 4.72 0.35
N THR A 279 -13.21 4.53 -0.54
CA THR A 279 -13.34 5.26 -1.81
C THR A 279 -14.50 6.26 -1.80
N GLN A 280 -15.16 6.45 -0.67
CA GLN A 280 -16.16 7.50 -0.50
C GLN A 280 -15.53 8.90 -0.72
N PHE A 281 -16.32 9.82 -1.26
CA PHE A 281 -15.90 11.21 -1.45
C PHE A 281 -15.67 11.94 -0.12
N SER A 282 -16.41 11.55 0.91
CA SER A 282 -16.31 12.03 2.27
C SER A 282 -16.54 10.87 3.23
N ILE A 283 -15.86 10.89 4.37
CA ILE A 283 -15.99 9.90 5.42
C ILE A 283 -16.05 10.61 6.77
N THR A 284 -16.94 10.16 7.64
CA THR A 284 -17.11 10.63 9.02
C THR A 284 -16.10 9.96 9.97
N ARG A 285 -15.99 10.42 11.21
CA ARG A 285 -15.10 9.77 12.19
C ARG A 285 -15.65 8.42 12.60
N GLU A 286 -16.96 8.35 12.74
CA GLU A 286 -17.70 7.13 13.08
C GLU A 286 -17.50 6.06 11.99
N GLU A 287 -17.60 6.43 10.71
CA GLU A 287 -17.28 5.51 9.59
C GLU A 287 -15.80 5.09 9.58
N VAL A 288 -14.87 5.94 10.04
CA VAL A 288 -13.45 5.56 10.17
C VAL A 288 -13.26 4.52 11.28
N ASP A 289 -13.95 4.69 12.42
CA ASP A 289 -13.91 3.72 13.52
C ASP A 289 -14.53 2.38 13.09
N GLU A 290 -15.65 2.40 12.36
CA GLU A 290 -16.26 1.20 11.76
C GLU A 290 -15.32 0.53 10.74
N LEU A 291 -14.65 1.33 9.90
CA LEU A 291 -13.69 0.84 8.92
C LEU A 291 -12.52 0.11 9.58
N GLU A 292 -12.01 0.63 10.70
CA GLU A 292 -10.95 -0.03 11.48
C GLU A 292 -11.41 -1.42 11.93
N GLU A 293 -12.61 -1.53 12.50
CA GLU A 293 -13.16 -2.83 12.93
C GLU A 293 -13.38 -3.79 11.76
N HIS A 294 -13.88 -3.31 10.62
CA HIS A 294 -14.02 -4.14 9.42
C HIS A 294 -12.67 -4.68 8.94
N ILE A 295 -11.62 -3.84 8.89
CA ILE A 295 -10.26 -4.26 8.48
C ILE A 295 -9.71 -5.31 9.46
N ILE A 296 -9.85 -5.08 10.77
CA ILE A 296 -9.38 -6.02 11.79
C ILE A 296 -10.04 -7.39 11.62
N GLN A 297 -11.37 -7.41 11.54
CA GLN A 297 -12.13 -8.65 11.39
C GLN A 297 -11.80 -9.36 10.07
N TRP A 298 -11.55 -8.61 9.00
CA TRP A 298 -11.20 -9.16 7.70
C TRP A 298 -9.84 -9.87 7.74
N VAL A 299 -8.81 -9.24 8.30
CA VAL A 299 -7.46 -9.83 8.41
C VAL A 299 -7.47 -11.03 9.35
N GLN A 300 -8.15 -10.94 10.49
CA GLN A 300 -8.25 -12.08 11.43
C GLN A 300 -8.94 -13.30 10.81
N ARG A 301 -9.89 -13.10 9.90
CA ARG A 301 -10.55 -14.20 9.17
C ARG A 301 -9.71 -14.72 8.01
N TYR A 302 -8.86 -13.88 7.42
CA TYR A 302 -7.94 -14.28 6.37
C TYR A 302 -6.81 -15.19 6.89
N GLU A 303 -6.36 -14.97 8.13
CA GLU A 303 -5.27 -15.76 8.75
C GLU A 303 -5.74 -17.05 9.43
N LYS A 304 -7.04 -17.40 9.38
CA LYS A 304 -7.61 -18.64 9.92
C LYS A 304 -7.94 -19.63 8.82
#